data_AF-A0A9W7GYK9-F1
#
_entry.id   AF-A0A9W7GYK9-F1
#
_cell.length_a   1.000
_cell.length_b   1.000
_cell.length_c   1.000
_cell.angle_alpha   90.00
_cell.angle_beta   90.00
_cell.angle_gamma   90.00
#
_symmetry.space_group_name_H-M   'P 1'
#
loop_
_entity.id
_entity.type
_entity.pdbx_description
1 polymer ?
#
loop_
_entity_poly.entity_id
_entity_poly.type
_entity_poly.pdbx_seq_one_letter_code
_entity_poly.pdbx_strand_id
1 'polypeptide(L)' 'MDNLVAKGEMLLDKTVSRMNLNSNLYEPVENGDSNADALQRFAKLLSDERKLRGSNSPTSQANKSS' A
#
# COMPACT_ATOMS: atom_id res chain seq x y z
N MET A 1 8.99 12.47 20.78
CA MET A 1 8.32 11.71 19.69
C MET A 1 8.55 12.35 18.33
N ASP A 2 8.70 13.66 18.28
CA ASP A 2 8.79 14.47 17.05
C ASP A 2 9.86 13.99 16.07
N ASN A 3 11.03 13.57 16.56
CA ASN A 3 12.09 13.02 15.71
C ASN A 3 11.69 11.74 14.97
N LEU A 4 10.82 10.91 15.55
CA LEU A 4 10.33 9.69 14.89
C LEU A 4 9.25 10.02 13.86
N VAL A 5 8.39 11.00 14.16
CA VAL A 5 7.40 11.52 13.21
C VAL A 5 8.10 12.10 11.99
N ALA A 6 9.08 12.99 12.19
CA ALA A 6 9.86 13.58 11.11
C ALA A 6 10.59 12.51 10.27
N LYS A 7 11.13 11.46 10.90
CA LYS A 7 11.72 10.32 10.17
C LYS A 7 10.68 9.55 9.34
N GLY A 8 9.46 9.38 9.86
CA GLY A 8 8.36 8.74 9.15
C GLY A 8 7.92 9.56 7.93
N GLU A 9 7.79 10.87 8.09
CA GLU A 9 7.45 11.79 6.99
C GLU A 9 8.53 11.75 5.90
N MET A 10 9.81 11.85 6.26
CA MET A 10 10.91 11.72 5.29
C MET A 10 10.98 10.36 4.61
N LEU A 11 10.46 9.29 5.22
CA LEU A 11 10.43 7.96 4.59
C LEU A 11 9.39 7.88 3.46
N LEU A 12 8.33 8.69 3.50
CA LEU A 12 7.30 8.72 2.46
C LEU A 12 7.89 9.15 1.12
N ASP A 13 8.80 10.13 1.13
CA ASP A 13 9.45 10.67 -0.09
C ASP A 13 10.54 9.75 -0.64
N LYS A 14 11.04 8.80 0.15
CA LYS A 14 12.08 7.87 -0.31
C LYS A 14 11.50 6.81 -1.22
N THR A 15 12.32 6.35 -2.16
CA THR A 15 12.03 5.18 -2.98
C THR A 15 11.78 3.94 -2.11
N VAL A 16 10.84 3.10 -2.53
CA VAL A 16 10.60 1.79 -1.90
C VAL A 16 11.90 1.01 -1.81
N SER A 17 12.16 0.42 -0.64
CA SER A 17 13.38 -0.38 -0.41
C SER A 17 13.06 -1.87 -0.36
N ARG A 18 14.02 -2.70 -0.74
CA ARG A 18 13.96 -4.16 -0.68
C ARG A 18 15.16 -4.69 0.11
N MET A 19 14.94 -5.75 0.89
CA MET A 19 16.04 -6.47 1.54
C MET A 19 16.86 -7.20 0.45
N ASN A 20 18.14 -6.88 0.37
CA ASN A 20 19.10 -7.64 -0.41
C ASN A 20 19.71 -8.73 0.47
N LEU A 21 19.48 -9.99 0.11
CA LEU A 21 19.95 -11.15 0.90
C LEU A 21 21.45 -11.41 0.76
N ASN A 22 22.09 -10.88 -0.28
CA ASN A 22 23.54 -10.99 -0.49
C ASN A 22 24.29 -9.98 0.37
N SER A 23 23.83 -8.73 0.40
CA SER A 23 24.44 -7.66 1.22
C SER A 23 23.89 -7.60 2.64
N ASN A 24 22.76 -8.26 2.91
CA ASN A 24 21.98 -8.17 4.16
C ASN A 24 21.53 -6.74 4.50
N LEU A 25 21.39 -5.87 3.50
CA LEU A 25 20.97 -4.48 3.66
C LEU A 25 19.64 -4.21 2.97
N TYR A 26 18.95 -3.17 3.41
CA TYR A 26 17.81 -2.61 2.69
C TYR A 26 18.32 -1.63 1.64
N GLU A 27 18.02 -1.91 0.38
CA GLU A 27 18.46 -1.13 -0.77
C GLU A 27 17.25 -0.57 -1.50
N PRO A 28 17.29 0.69 -1.98
CA PRO A 28 16.24 1.24 -2.83
C PRO A 28 16.03 0.37 -4.08
N VAL A 29 14.78 0.17 -4.46
CA VAL A 29 14.45 -0.49 -5.73
C VAL A 29 14.76 0.48 -6.86
N GLU A 30 15.65 0.09 -7.77
CA GLU A 30 16.00 0.90 -8.93
C GLU A 30 14.76 1.20 -9.79
N ASN A 31 14.57 2.47 -10.16
CA ASN A 31 13.39 2.99 -10.86
C ASN A 31 12.06 2.72 -10.13
N GLY A 32 12.10 2.43 -8.82
CA GLY A 32 10.91 2.30 -7.99
C GLY A 32 10.30 3.66 -7.65
N ASP A 33 8.99 3.67 -7.45
CA ASP A 33 8.28 4.86 -6.96
C ASP A 33 8.58 5.15 -5.48
N SER A 34 8.11 6.29 -4.99
CA SER A 34 8.19 6.65 -3.58
C SER A 34 7.35 5.70 -2.70
N ASN A 35 7.66 5.64 -1.41
CA ASN A 35 6.82 4.93 -0.44
C ASN A 35 5.40 5.51 -0.37
N ALA A 36 5.25 6.84 -0.52
CA ALA A 36 3.94 7.49 -0.60
C ALA A 36 3.09 6.95 -1.75
N ASP A 37 3.66 6.88 -2.97
CA ASP A 37 2.98 6.37 -4.16
C ASP A 37 2.62 4.88 -4.02
N ALA A 38 3.54 4.09 -3.45
CA ALA A 38 3.30 2.69 -3.16
C ALA A 38 2.14 2.50 -2.18
N LEU A 39 2.10 3.28 -1.10
CA LEU A 39 1.02 3.25 -0.11
C LEU A 39 -0.33 3.70 -0.70
N GLN A 40 -0.33 4.72 -1.56
CA GLN A 40 -1.56 5.16 -2.23
C GLN A 40 -2.13 4.07 -3.16
N ARG A 41 -1.28 3.41 -3.95
CA ARG A 41 -1.69 2.26 -4.77
C ARG A 41 -2.20 1.10 -3.92
N PHE A 42 -1.54 0.83 -2.80
CA PHE A 42 -1.97 -0.22 -1.88
C PHE A 42 -3.33 0.10 -1.24
N ALA A 43 -3.56 1.34 -0.82
CA ALA A 43 -4.85 1.80 -0.31
C ALA A 43 -5.96 1.65 -1.35
N LYS A 44 -5.68 1.96 -2.63
CA LYS A 44 -6.62 1.73 -3.73
C LYS A 44 -6.95 0.24 -3.89
N LEU A 45 -5.93 -0.62 -3.91
CA LEU A 45 -6.12 -2.07 -4.02
C LEU A 45 -7.00 -2.61 -2.88
N LEU A 46 -6.75 -2.19 -1.64
CA LEU A 46 -7.58 -2.57 -0.48
C LEU A 46 -9.02 -2.09 -0.60
N SER A 47 -9.22 -0.84 -1.03
CA SER A 47 -10.56 -0.28 -1.25
C SER A 47 -11.33 -1.05 -2.31
N ASP A 48 -10.70 -1.33 -3.45
CA ASP A 48 -11.31 -2.04 -4.57
C ASP A 48 -11.68 -3.47 -4.18
N GLU A 49 -10.81 -4.16 -3.45
CA GLU A 49 -11.09 -5.49 -2.91
C GLU A 49 -12.25 -5.48 -1.90
N ARG A 50 -12.31 -4.47 -1.02
CA ARG A 50 -13.44 -4.32 -0.09
C ARG A 50 -14.77 -4.16 -0.83
N LYS A 51 -14.79 -3.36 -1.90
CA LYS A 51 -15.97 -3.16 -2.75
C LYS A 51 -16.38 -4.46 -3.45
N LEU A 52 -15.41 -5.18 -4.02
CA LEU A 52 -15.64 -6.45 -4.72
C LEU A 52 -16.27 -7.49 -3.78
N ARG A 53 -15.70 -7.67 -2.58
CA ARG A 53 -16.28 -8.55 -1.55
C ARG A 53 -17.66 -8.10 -1.12
N GLY A 54 -17.86 -6.79 -0.96
CA GLY A 54 -19.17 -6.21 -0.66
C GLY A 54 -20.22 -6.53 -1.73
N SER A 55 -19.88 -6.37 -3.01
CA SER A 55 -20.80 -6.62 -4.13
C SER A 55 -21.05 -8.10 -4.43
N ASN A 56 -20.14 -8.97 -4.01
CA ASN A 56 -20.28 -10.42 -4.13
C ASN A 56 -20.94 -11.04 -2.89
N SER A 57 -21.28 -10.22 -1.89
CA SER A 57 -21.98 -10.72 -0.71
C SER A 57 -23.41 -11.16 -1.08
N PRO A 58 -23.91 -12.29 -0.53
CA PRO A 58 -25.26 -12.79 -0.83
C PRO A 58 -26.36 -11.76 -0.54
N THR A 59 -26.17 -10.96 0.51
CA THR A 59 -27.07 -9.86 0.91
C THR A 59 -27.14 -8.75 -0.13
N SER A 60 -26.04 -8.45 -0.82
CA SER A 60 -26.02 -7.45 -1.90
C SER A 60 -26.58 -7.97 -3.24
N GLN A 61 -26.50 -9.29 -3.50
CA GLN A 61 -27.05 -9.89 -4.72
C GLN A 61 -28.58 -10.01 -4.67
N ALA A 62 -29.16 -10.27 -3.49
CA ALA A 62 -30.62 -10.28 -3.30
C ALA A 62 -31.26 -8.91 -3.63
N ASN A 63 -30.60 -7.81 -3.27
CA ASN A 63 -31.06 -6.44 -3.55
C ASN A 63 -30.90 -6.00 -5.02
N LYS A 64 -30.11 -6.70 -5.84
CA LYS A 64 -29.94 -6.39 -7.27
C LYS A 64 -30.96 -7.07 -8.17
N SER A 65 -31.70 -8.05 -7.65
CA SER A 65 -32.63 -8.91 -8.38
C SER A 65 -34.10 -8.55 -8.14
N SER A 66 -34.38 -7.48 -7.39
CA SER A 66 -35.71 -6.90 -7.12
C SER A 66 -35.82 -5.54 -7.81
#